data_AF-A0A959EKW0-F1
#
_entry.id   AF-A0A959EKW0-F1
#
_cell.length_a   1.000
_cell.length_b   1.000
_cell.length_c   1.000
_cell.angle_alpha   90.00
_cell.angle_beta   90.00
_cell.angle_gamma   90.00
#
_symmetry.space_group_name_H-M   'P 1'
#
loop_
_entity.id
_entity.type
_entity.pdbx_description
1 polymer ?
#
loop_
_entity_poly.entity_id
_entity_poly.type
_entity_poly.pdbx_seq_one_letter_code
_entity_poly.pdbx_strand_id
1 'polypeptide(L)'
;PIRLETECGIDNDFKKKPELSSDFVYRIVNAWGGPEAFYRRFYITSLCPLGFTKDGKNYNYYDDKKLERAVEPHIIDNIRAQISLGVSSQVALCMGQGKNMKYFEKLNEEHGFFKQVLPLPHPRWVMQYRRKRLEEFVELYLEKLRAAADVLNS
;
A
#
# COMPACT_ATOMS: atom_id res chain seq x y z
N PRO A 1 2.57 -2.95 15.88
CA PRO A 1 2.97 -3.63 17.13
C PRO A 1 2.45 -5.06 17.26
N ILE A 2 1.13 -5.26 17.16
CA ILE A 2 0.52 -6.59 17.37
C ILE A 2 0.95 -7.56 16.27
N ARG A 3 0.68 -7.26 15.00
CA ARG A 3 1.03 -8.15 13.88
C ARG A 3 2.54 -8.33 13.68
N LEU A 4 3.33 -7.34 14.05
CA LEU A 4 4.79 -7.44 14.05
C LEU A 4 5.28 -8.60 14.95
N GLU A 5 4.63 -8.77 16.10
CA GLU A 5 4.93 -9.87 17.02
C GLU A 5 4.22 -11.16 16.59
N THR A 6 2.89 -11.11 16.39
CA THR A 6 2.08 -12.32 16.22
C THR A 6 2.19 -12.97 14.84
N GLU A 7 2.52 -12.20 13.81
CA GLU A 7 2.62 -12.71 12.42
C GLU A 7 4.08 -12.76 11.96
N CYS A 8 4.89 -11.77 12.33
CA CYS A 8 6.29 -11.70 11.91
C CYS A 8 7.29 -12.26 12.94
N GLY A 9 6.85 -12.62 14.15
CA GLY A 9 7.72 -13.16 15.19
C GLY A 9 8.75 -12.16 15.74
N ILE A 10 8.49 -10.86 15.60
CA ILE A 10 9.38 -9.79 16.07
C ILE A 10 8.80 -9.18 17.34
N ASP A 11 9.37 -9.58 18.47
CA ASP A 11 9.02 -9.07 19.78
C ASP A 11 9.22 -7.55 19.87
N ASN A 12 8.31 -6.88 20.57
CA ASN A 12 8.38 -5.43 20.77
C ASN A 12 7.65 -4.98 22.03
N ASP A 13 8.14 -3.90 22.64
CA ASP A 13 7.59 -3.27 23.85
C ASP A 13 6.58 -2.15 23.55
N PHE A 14 6.29 -1.89 22.27
CA PHE A 14 5.34 -0.85 21.87
C PHE A 14 3.93 -1.11 22.41
N LYS A 15 3.23 -0.02 22.76
CA LYS A 15 1.83 -0.08 23.17
C LYS A 15 0.98 -0.78 22.09
N LYS A 16 0.39 -1.92 22.47
CA LYS A 16 -0.44 -2.75 21.59
C LYS A 16 -1.77 -2.05 21.29
N LYS A 17 -1.77 -1.24 20.23
CA LYS A 17 -2.98 -0.63 19.67
C LYS A 17 -3.39 -1.39 18.42
N PRO A 18 -4.65 -1.88 18.33
CA PRO A 18 -5.15 -2.50 17.12
C PRO A 18 -5.27 -1.46 16.00
N GLU A 19 -4.84 -1.86 14.81
CA GLU A 19 -4.99 -1.07 13.59
C GLU A 19 -5.79 -1.88 12.57
N LEU A 20 -6.96 -1.36 12.18
CA LEU A 20 -7.86 -2.05 11.26
C LEU A 20 -7.21 -2.38 9.93
N SER A 21 -6.42 -1.45 9.39
CA SER A 21 -5.72 -1.65 8.12
C SER A 21 -4.69 -2.77 8.21
N SER A 22 -3.91 -2.82 9.29
CA SER A 22 -2.97 -3.92 9.55
C SER A 22 -3.70 -5.26 9.68
N ASP A 23 -4.85 -5.32 10.36
CA ASP A 23 -5.64 -6.57 10.46
C ASP A 23 -6.04 -7.10 9.07
N PHE A 24 -6.53 -6.22 8.19
CA PHE A 24 -6.92 -6.63 6.84
C PHE A 24 -5.73 -7.05 5.98
N VAL A 25 -4.63 -6.29 6.01
CA VAL A 25 -3.42 -6.62 5.25
C VAL A 25 -2.88 -7.99 5.64
N TYR A 26 -2.83 -8.32 6.93
CA TYR A 26 -2.32 -9.63 7.34
C TYR A 26 -3.27 -10.80 6.99
N ARG A 27 -4.58 -10.57 6.82
CA ARG A 27 -5.47 -11.58 6.22
C ARG A 27 -5.09 -11.90 4.78
N ILE A 28 -4.73 -10.88 3.99
CA ILE A 28 -4.25 -11.04 2.62
C ILE A 28 -2.90 -11.74 2.61
N VAL A 29 -1.95 -11.30 3.45
CA VAL A 29 -0.63 -11.93 3.60
C VAL A 29 -0.76 -13.41 3.94
N ASN A 30 -1.62 -13.76 4.90
CA ASN A 30 -1.83 -15.14 5.30
C ASN A 30 -2.51 -15.96 4.20
N ALA A 31 -3.51 -15.40 3.51
CA ALA A 31 -4.18 -16.08 2.39
C ALA A 31 -3.28 -16.24 1.15
N TRP A 32 -2.24 -15.41 1.00
CA TRP A 32 -1.22 -15.58 -0.04
C TRP A 32 -0.28 -16.76 0.23
N GLY A 33 -0.11 -17.17 1.49
CA GLY A 33 0.85 -18.19 1.91
C GLY A 33 1.71 -17.78 3.11
N GLY A 34 1.35 -16.69 3.79
CA GLY A 34 2.03 -16.20 5.00
C GLY A 34 3.11 -15.14 4.71
N PRO A 35 3.67 -14.54 5.78
CA PRO A 35 4.61 -13.42 5.68
C PRO A 35 5.84 -13.72 4.82
N GLU A 36 6.46 -14.90 4.98
CA GLU A 36 7.65 -15.25 4.20
C GLU A 36 7.36 -15.30 2.69
N ALA A 37 6.29 -16.01 2.30
CA ALA A 37 5.90 -16.15 0.90
C ALA A 37 5.47 -14.80 0.30
N PHE A 38 4.78 -13.96 1.08
CA PHE A 38 4.31 -12.65 0.63
C PHE A 38 5.47 -11.67 0.46
N TYR A 39 6.30 -11.48 1.49
CA TYR A 39 7.37 -10.47 1.46
C TYR A 39 8.56 -10.86 0.58
N ARG A 40 8.69 -12.15 0.21
CA ARG A 40 9.61 -12.57 -0.86
C ARG A 40 9.20 -12.02 -2.24
N ARG A 41 7.91 -11.70 -2.44
CA ARG A 41 7.36 -11.28 -3.73
C ARG A 41 6.89 -9.83 -3.77
N PHE A 42 6.39 -9.31 -2.66
CA PHE A 42 5.77 -7.99 -2.59
C PHE A 42 6.44 -7.11 -1.54
N TYR A 43 6.58 -5.83 -1.89
CA TYR A 43 7.07 -4.79 -1.01
C TYR A 43 6.00 -3.72 -0.86
N ILE A 44 5.56 -3.47 0.38
CA ILE A 44 4.51 -2.49 0.70
C ILE A 44 5.19 -1.19 1.11
N THR A 45 4.81 -0.09 0.46
CA THR A 45 5.32 1.26 0.75
C THR A 45 4.23 2.32 0.47
N SER A 46 4.54 3.58 0.73
CA SER A 46 3.69 4.74 0.44
C SER A 46 4.32 5.64 -0.61
N LEU A 47 3.49 6.39 -1.36
CA LEU A 47 3.97 7.38 -2.33
C LEU A 47 4.70 8.52 -1.62
N CYS A 48 4.08 9.09 -0.59
CA CYS A 48 4.72 10.10 0.25
C CYS A 48 5.54 9.41 1.35
N PRO A 49 6.83 9.76 1.52
CA PRO A 49 7.69 9.18 2.55
C PRO A 49 7.37 9.70 3.97
N LEU A 50 6.51 10.71 4.09
CA LEU A 50 6.17 11.36 5.35
C LEU A 50 4.67 11.28 5.65
N GLY A 51 4.34 11.19 6.94
CA GLY A 51 2.99 11.38 7.45
C GLY A 51 2.77 12.81 7.94
N PHE A 52 1.55 13.32 7.81
CA PHE A 52 1.17 14.66 8.26
C PHE A 52 0.04 14.62 9.29
N THR A 53 0.02 15.61 10.16
CA THR A 53 -1.09 15.84 11.10
C THR A 53 -1.61 17.26 10.96
N LYS A 54 -2.93 17.42 11.02
CA LYS A 54 -3.61 18.71 11.08
C LYS A 54 -4.63 18.66 12.22
N ASP A 55 -4.54 19.58 13.17
CA ASP A 55 -5.40 19.63 14.35
C ASP A 55 -5.44 18.30 15.14
N GLY A 56 -4.28 17.66 15.28
CA GLY A 56 -4.13 16.37 15.97
C GLY A 56 -4.71 15.16 15.22
N LYS A 57 -5.14 15.31 13.96
CA LYS A 57 -5.68 14.24 13.12
C LYS A 57 -4.73 13.92 11.97
N ASN A 58 -4.67 12.65 11.56
CA ASN A 58 -3.93 12.24 10.38
C ASN A 58 -4.44 12.99 9.14
N TYR A 59 -3.50 13.45 8.33
CA TYR A 59 -3.74 14.28 7.16
C TYR A 59 -3.02 13.67 5.96
N ASN A 60 -3.74 13.43 4.87
CA ASN A 60 -3.13 12.87 3.67
C ASN A 60 -2.47 13.97 2.86
N TYR A 61 -1.43 13.63 2.11
CA TYR A 61 -0.70 14.59 1.27
C TYR A 61 -1.58 15.25 0.19
N TYR A 62 -2.65 14.58 -0.25
CA TYR A 62 -3.62 15.07 -1.24
C TYR A 62 -4.86 15.79 -0.65
N ASP A 63 -4.87 16.04 0.67
CA ASP A 63 -6.00 16.71 1.31
C ASP A 63 -5.98 18.24 1.16
N ASP A 64 -4.82 18.83 0.82
CA ASP A 64 -4.67 20.25 0.48
C ASP A 64 -3.74 20.42 -0.74
N LYS A 65 -4.10 21.33 -1.65
CA LYS A 65 -3.36 21.53 -2.91
C LYS A 65 -2.02 22.24 -2.74
N LYS A 66 -1.79 22.99 -1.66
CA LYS A 66 -0.46 23.54 -1.37
C LYS A 66 0.44 22.44 -0.82
N LEU A 67 -0.07 21.60 0.07
CA LEU A 67 0.66 20.44 0.58
C LEU A 67 1.02 19.47 -0.53
N GLU A 68 0.05 19.07 -1.36
CA GLU A 68 0.24 18.14 -2.49
C GLU A 68 1.39 18.60 -3.39
N ARG A 69 1.41 19.88 -3.77
CA ARG A 69 2.48 20.48 -4.59
C ARG A 69 3.82 20.57 -3.87
N ALA A 70 3.81 20.88 -2.57
CA ALA A 70 5.04 21.02 -1.79
C ALA A 70 5.78 19.69 -1.63
N VAL A 71 5.05 18.57 -1.54
CA VAL A 71 5.65 17.26 -1.30
C VAL A 71 5.87 16.43 -2.56
N GLU A 72 5.37 16.86 -3.71
CA GLU A 72 5.51 16.14 -4.98
C GLU A 72 6.97 15.82 -5.36
N PRO A 73 7.95 16.74 -5.25
CA PRO A 73 9.35 16.39 -5.50
C PRO A 73 9.84 15.25 -4.60
N HIS A 74 9.45 15.26 -3.33
CA HIS A 74 9.80 14.20 -2.37
C HIS A 74 9.10 12.87 -2.67
N ILE A 75 7.87 12.91 -3.21
CA ILE A 75 7.16 11.71 -3.67
C ILE A 75 7.90 11.10 -4.86
N ILE A 76 8.29 11.92 -5.84
CA ILE A 76 9.05 11.49 -7.02
C ILE A 76 10.38 10.84 -6.60
N ASP A 77 11.13 11.51 -5.71
CA ASP A 77 12.40 11.00 -5.21
C ASP A 77 12.21 9.69 -4.44
N ASN A 78 11.16 9.59 -3.62
CA ASN A 78 10.83 8.36 -2.92
C ASN A 78 10.52 7.22 -3.90
N ILE A 79 9.66 7.42 -4.90
CA ILE A 79 9.33 6.39 -5.90
C ILE A 79 10.61 5.91 -6.61
N ARG A 80 11.48 6.85 -7.05
CA ARG A 80 12.75 6.52 -7.67
C ARG A 80 13.67 5.74 -6.74
N ALA A 81 13.74 6.13 -5.47
CA ALA A 81 14.51 5.40 -4.46
C ALA A 81 13.99 3.96 -4.30
N GLN A 82 12.67 3.75 -4.20
CA GLN A 82 12.10 2.40 -4.10
C GLN A 82 12.42 1.55 -5.33
N ILE A 83 12.33 2.12 -6.54
CA ILE A 83 12.72 1.41 -7.78
C ILE A 83 14.21 1.06 -7.76
N SER A 84 15.07 1.97 -7.28
CA SER A 84 16.52 1.73 -7.18
C SER A 84 16.89 0.61 -6.19
N LEU A 85 16.02 0.29 -5.24
CA LEU A 85 16.19 -0.86 -4.33
C LEU A 85 15.92 -2.21 -5.00
N GLY A 86 15.57 -2.22 -6.29
CA GLY A 86 15.29 -3.43 -7.07
C GLY A 86 13.80 -3.79 -7.15
N VAL A 87 12.90 -2.86 -6.78
CA VAL A 87 11.46 -3.04 -7.03
C VAL A 87 11.20 -2.99 -8.53
N SER A 88 10.46 -3.98 -9.04
CA SER A 88 10.12 -4.03 -10.46
C SER A 88 9.27 -2.83 -10.90
N SER A 89 9.62 -2.26 -12.04
CA SER A 89 8.86 -1.20 -12.72
C SER A 89 7.77 -1.73 -13.67
N GLN A 90 7.42 -3.02 -13.61
CA GLN A 90 6.32 -3.55 -14.43
C GLN A 90 4.95 -3.17 -13.85
N VAL A 91 4.67 -3.52 -12.60
CA VAL A 91 3.34 -3.35 -12.01
C VAL A 91 3.44 -2.76 -10.62
N ALA A 92 2.73 -1.65 -10.38
CA ALA A 92 2.47 -1.13 -9.04
C ALA A 92 1.02 -1.41 -8.62
N LEU A 93 0.81 -1.81 -7.37
CA LEU A 93 -0.50 -2.03 -6.77
C LEU A 93 -0.83 -0.86 -5.82
N CYS A 94 -1.90 -0.11 -6.11
CA CYS A 94 -2.24 1.12 -5.40
C CYS A 94 -3.40 0.89 -4.43
N MET A 95 -3.13 0.88 -3.12
CA MET A 95 -4.14 0.78 -2.08
C MET A 95 -4.88 2.11 -1.89
N GLY A 96 -6.00 2.30 -2.59
CA GLY A 96 -6.86 3.47 -2.49
C GLY A 96 -7.32 4.00 -3.83
N GLN A 97 -8.56 3.65 -4.20
CA GLN A 97 -9.15 3.93 -5.52
C GLN A 97 -9.66 5.37 -5.72
N GLY A 98 -9.48 6.23 -4.72
CA GLY A 98 -9.95 7.62 -4.74
C GLY A 98 -8.88 8.59 -5.22
N LYS A 99 -8.63 9.64 -4.41
CA LYS A 99 -7.62 10.66 -4.70
C LYS A 99 -6.21 10.08 -4.86
N ASN A 100 -5.85 9.05 -4.09
CA ASN A 100 -4.53 8.41 -4.15
C ASN A 100 -4.25 7.81 -5.54
N MET A 101 -5.19 7.02 -6.08
CA MET A 101 -5.06 6.45 -7.42
C MET A 101 -4.96 7.54 -8.49
N LYS A 102 -5.87 8.51 -8.49
CA LYS A 102 -5.87 9.60 -9.48
C LYS A 102 -4.57 10.41 -9.47
N TYR A 103 -4.03 10.68 -8.28
CA TYR A 103 -2.74 11.34 -8.13
C TYR A 103 -1.61 10.50 -8.70
N PHE A 104 -1.57 9.21 -8.35
CA PHE A 104 -0.50 8.32 -8.80
C PHE A 104 -0.54 8.04 -10.30
N GLU A 105 -1.72 7.85 -10.88
CA GLU A 105 -1.89 7.68 -12.33
C GLU A 105 -1.33 8.87 -13.09
N LYS A 106 -1.73 10.10 -12.73
CA LYS A 106 -1.21 11.33 -13.33
C LYS A 106 0.32 11.39 -13.24
N LEU A 107 0.86 11.13 -12.06
CA LEU A 107 2.31 11.18 -11.84
C LEU A 107 3.04 10.08 -12.63
N ASN A 108 2.43 8.90 -12.77
CA ASN A 108 2.98 7.79 -13.54
C ASN A 108 2.90 8.02 -15.06
N GLU A 109 1.86 8.70 -15.55
CA GLU A 109 1.76 9.14 -16.95
C GLU A 109 2.89 10.13 -17.28
N GLU A 110 3.21 11.04 -16.36
CA GLU A 110 4.25 12.06 -16.54
C GLU A 110 5.67 11.48 -16.50
N HIS A 111 5.92 10.49 -15.64
CA HIS A 111 7.28 9.99 -15.38
C HIS A 111 7.55 8.56 -15.87
N GLY A 112 6.53 7.79 -16.21
CA GLY A 112 6.66 6.41 -16.67
C GLY A 112 7.30 5.47 -15.65
N PHE A 113 7.03 5.65 -14.35
CA PHE A 113 7.66 4.84 -13.28
C PHE A 113 7.33 3.35 -13.40
N PHE A 114 6.08 3.03 -13.70
CA PHE A 114 5.56 1.68 -13.84
C PHE A 114 4.81 1.50 -15.16
N LYS A 115 4.91 0.32 -15.79
CA LYS A 115 4.14 0.00 -17.01
C LYS A 115 2.63 -0.04 -16.73
N GLN A 116 2.25 -0.50 -15.54
CA GLN A 116 0.86 -0.58 -15.12
C GLN A 116 0.71 -0.21 -13.65
N VAL A 117 -0.36 0.50 -13.33
CA VAL A 117 -0.81 0.74 -11.95
C VAL A 117 -2.18 0.09 -11.76
N LEU A 118 -2.27 -0.86 -10.83
CA LEU A 118 -3.49 -1.61 -10.54
C LEU A 118 -4.16 -1.10 -9.25
N PRO A 119 -5.43 -0.67 -9.30
CA PRO A 119 -6.12 -0.14 -8.13
C PRO A 119 -6.59 -1.25 -7.18
N LEU A 120 -6.43 -1.03 -5.88
CA LEU A 120 -6.93 -1.89 -4.81
C LEU A 120 -7.80 -1.07 -3.81
N PRO A 121 -8.91 -1.61 -3.30
CA PRO A 121 -9.71 -0.95 -2.26
C PRO A 121 -8.89 -0.70 -1.00
N HIS A 122 -8.87 0.52 -0.46
CA HIS A 122 -8.03 0.83 0.70
C HIS A 122 -8.36 -0.06 1.91
N PRO A 123 -7.39 -0.69 2.62
CA PRO A 123 -7.63 -1.59 3.75
C PRO A 123 -8.55 -0.99 4.83
N ARG A 124 -8.29 0.27 5.20
CA ARG A 124 -9.16 1.01 6.15
C ARG A 124 -10.61 1.07 5.68
N TRP A 125 -10.84 1.37 4.41
CA TRP A 125 -12.19 1.50 3.87
C TRP A 125 -12.93 0.16 3.87
N VAL A 126 -12.25 -0.94 3.53
CA VAL A 126 -12.82 -2.29 3.59
C VAL A 126 -13.28 -2.58 5.02
N MET A 127 -12.41 -2.37 6.00
CA MET A 127 -12.70 -2.67 7.40
C MET A 127 -13.77 -1.76 8.02
N GLN A 128 -13.89 -0.51 7.56
CA GLN A 128 -14.88 0.43 8.07
C GLN A 128 -16.26 0.25 7.44
N TYR A 129 -16.33 -0.03 6.14
CA TYR A 129 -17.58 0.06 5.38
C TYR A 129 -18.01 -1.24 4.70
N ARG A 130 -17.14 -2.24 4.63
CA ARG A 130 -17.37 -3.50 3.89
C ARG A 130 -17.02 -4.74 4.70
N ARG A 131 -16.97 -4.64 6.02
CA ARG A 131 -16.58 -5.74 6.91
C ARG A 131 -17.38 -7.03 6.74
N LYS A 132 -18.65 -6.95 6.32
CA LYS A 132 -19.50 -8.14 6.05
C LYS A 132 -19.14 -8.90 4.77
N ARG A 133 -18.33 -8.29 3.90
CA ARG A 133 -17.90 -8.82 2.60
C ARG A 133 -16.38 -9.02 2.57
N LEU A 134 -15.78 -9.25 3.75
CA LEU A 134 -14.33 -9.20 3.95
C LEU A 134 -13.60 -10.19 3.03
N GLU A 135 -14.13 -11.40 2.96
CA GLU A 135 -13.60 -12.53 2.20
C GLU A 135 -13.56 -12.19 0.70
N GLU A 136 -14.60 -11.53 0.17
CA GLU A 136 -14.64 -11.07 -1.22
C GLU A 136 -13.50 -10.09 -1.54
N PHE A 137 -13.16 -9.21 -0.59
CA PHE A 137 -12.05 -8.26 -0.76
C PHE A 137 -10.68 -8.94 -0.60
N VAL A 138 -10.56 -9.97 0.24
CA VAL A 138 -9.33 -10.77 0.30
C VAL A 138 -9.10 -11.48 -1.04
N GLU A 139 -10.10 -12.14 -1.59
CA GLU A 139 -9.99 -12.81 -2.90
C GLU A 139 -9.67 -11.83 -4.03
N LEU A 140 -10.31 -10.65 -4.05
CA LEU A 140 -9.99 -9.60 -5.01
C LEU A 140 -8.52 -9.17 -4.93
N TYR A 141 -7.98 -9.04 -3.71
CA TYR A 141 -6.57 -8.71 -3.52
C TYR A 141 -5.67 -9.83 -4.06
N LEU A 142 -5.99 -11.11 -3.75
CA LEU A 142 -5.22 -12.25 -4.23
C LEU A 142 -5.21 -12.34 -5.75
N GLU A 143 -6.35 -12.11 -6.42
CA GLU A 143 -6.43 -12.06 -7.88
C GLU A 143 -5.47 -11.02 -8.47
N LYS A 144 -5.47 -9.80 -7.94
CA LYS A 144 -4.58 -8.73 -8.43
C LYS A 144 -3.11 -8.98 -8.10
N LEU A 145 -2.82 -9.56 -6.94
CA LEU A 145 -1.47 -9.97 -6.55
C LEU A 145 -0.94 -11.05 -7.50
N ARG A 146 -1.74 -12.08 -7.82
CA ARG A 146 -1.39 -13.13 -8.78
C ARG A 146 -1.13 -12.54 -10.17
N ALA A 147 -2.05 -11.73 -10.68
CA ALA A 147 -1.89 -11.07 -11.97
C ALA A 147 -0.60 -10.22 -12.05
N ALA A 148 -0.29 -9.46 -10.99
CA ALA A 148 0.95 -8.69 -10.91
C ALA A 148 2.20 -9.59 -10.85
N ALA A 149 2.13 -10.70 -10.10
CA ALA A 149 3.22 -11.65 -10.01
C ALA A 149 3.46 -12.40 -11.33
N ASP A 150 2.43 -12.71 -12.09
CA ASP A 150 2.56 -13.44 -13.37
C ASP A 150 3.29 -12.61 -14.43
N VAL A 151 3.06 -11.29 -14.47
CA VAL A 151 3.77 -10.35 -15.37
C VAL A 151 5.28 -10.34 -15.14
N LEU A 152 5.74 -10.67 -13.93
CA LEU A 152 7.16 -10.71 -13.59
C LEU A 152 7.81 -12.07 -13.87
N ASN A 153 7.00 -13.10 -14.13
CA ASN A 153 7.47 -14.45 -14.45
C ASN A 153 7.43 -14.75 -15.95
N SER A 154 6.75 -13.91 -16.75
CA SER A 154 6.70 -13.94 -18.21
C SER A 154 7.85 -13.17 -18.85
#